data_AF-A0A822BJR1-F1
#
_entry.id   AF-A0A822BJR1-F1
#
_cell.length_a   1.000
_cell.length_b   1.000
_cell.length_c   1.000
_cell.angle_alpha   90.00
_cell.angle_beta   90.00
_cell.angle_gamma   90.00
#
_symmetry.space_group_name_H-M   'P 1'
#
loop_
_entity.id
_entity.type
_entity.pdbx_description
1 polymer ?
#
loop_
_entity_poly.entity_id
_entity_poly.type
_entity_poly.pdbx_seq_one_letter_code
_entity_poly.pdbx_strand_id
1 'polypeptide(L)'
;MDAFASLTMHQYEFFTHPYQTYLFARHALNILISYTSSSTNIIKRKKSKYLKNLPLILIAPYSLTNKEHELIEIVVGVPSFNNIMMNSFSTLFETADRRCGNVAKFVFFDHSVLLLQEQHRQKFIDAL
;
A
#
# COMPACT_ATOMS: atom_id res chain seq x y z
N MET A 1 28.40 0.11 -35.48
CA MET A 1 26.94 0.17 -35.69
C MET A 1 26.56 -1.29 -35.86
N ASP A 2 26.06 -2.01 -34.85
CA ASP A 2 24.95 -1.66 -33.99
C ASP A 2 25.14 -2.17 -32.55
N ALA A 3 25.22 -1.23 -31.62
CA ALA A 3 25.01 -1.46 -30.20
C ALA A 3 23.61 -0.93 -29.87
N PHE A 4 22.59 -1.64 -30.35
CA PHE A 4 21.19 -1.30 -30.06
C PHE A 4 20.81 -1.89 -28.70
N ALA A 5 21.02 -1.07 -27.67
CA ALA A 5 20.14 -0.91 -26.52
C ALA A 5 19.43 -2.18 -25.99
N SER A 6 20.19 -3.10 -25.39
CA SER A 6 19.66 -3.96 -24.32
C SER A 6 19.65 -3.16 -23.00
N LEU A 7 18.91 -2.05 -22.99
CA LEU A 7 18.71 -1.22 -21.80
C LEU A 7 17.50 -1.76 -21.02
N THR A 8 17.83 -2.54 -19.99
CA THR A 8 17.13 -2.58 -18.71
C THR A 8 15.60 -2.72 -18.78
N MET A 9 15.11 -3.96 -18.92
CA MET A 9 13.86 -4.30 -18.26
C MET A 9 14.07 -4.06 -16.76
N HIS A 10 13.45 -3.02 -16.23
CA HIS A 10 13.38 -2.76 -14.80
C HIS A 10 12.95 -4.04 -14.09
N GLN A 11 13.85 -4.62 -13.28
CA GLN A 11 13.49 -5.61 -12.29
C GLN A 11 12.53 -4.92 -11.32
N TYR A 12 11.23 -5.01 -11.58
CA TYR A 12 10.23 -4.74 -10.56
C TYR A 12 10.41 -5.82 -9.51
N GLU A 13 10.97 -5.46 -8.35
CA GLU A 13 10.93 -6.31 -7.17
C GLU A 13 9.48 -6.40 -6.72
N PHE A 14 8.80 -7.46 -7.12
CA PHE A 14 7.41 -7.71 -6.74
C PHE A 14 7.33 -8.26 -5.32
N PHE A 15 6.32 -7.81 -4.57
CA PHE A 15 5.93 -8.55 -3.37
C PHE A 15 5.31 -9.88 -3.78
N THR A 16 5.70 -10.95 -3.09
CA THR A 16 5.14 -12.30 -3.30
C THR A 16 4.27 -12.73 -2.13
N HIS A 17 4.43 -12.11 -0.95
CA HIS A 17 3.72 -12.49 0.26
C HIS A 17 3.03 -11.29 0.96
N PRO A 18 1.73 -11.37 1.31
CA PRO A 18 0.97 -10.27 1.92
C PRO A 18 1.56 -9.77 3.24
N TYR A 19 2.02 -10.69 4.08
CA TYR A 19 2.63 -10.35 5.37
C TYR A 19 3.92 -9.54 5.22
N GLN A 20 4.71 -9.79 4.16
CA GLN A 20 5.91 -9.00 3.88
C GLN A 20 5.52 -7.57 3.48
N THR A 21 4.50 -7.42 2.63
CA THR A 21 3.97 -6.12 2.24
C THR A 21 3.42 -5.35 3.45
N TYR A 22 2.71 -6.03 4.36
CA TYR A 22 2.22 -5.41 5.59
C TYR A 22 3.35 -4.94 6.50
N LEU A 23 4.35 -5.78 6.75
CA LEU A 23 5.51 -5.40 7.56
C LEU A 23 6.29 -4.26 6.92
N PHE A 24 6.44 -4.27 5.59
CA PHE A 24 7.07 -3.18 4.85
C PHE A 24 6.29 -1.87 5.00
N ALA A 25 4.97 -1.88 4.80
CA ALA A 25 4.10 -0.72 4.99
C ALA A 25 4.21 -0.16 6.42
N ARG A 26 4.21 -1.05 7.41
CA ARG A 26 4.38 -0.66 8.81
C ARG A 26 5.76 -0.04 9.05
N HIS A 27 6.82 -0.65 8.53
CA HIS A 27 8.17 -0.14 8.69
C HIS A 27 8.36 1.22 8.01
N ALA A 28 7.80 1.41 6.81
CA ALA A 28 7.81 2.67 6.10
C ALA A 28 7.12 3.78 6.91
N LEU A 29 5.97 3.49 7.55
CA LEU A 29 5.31 4.43 8.46
C LEU A 29 6.20 4.80 9.65
N ASN A 30 6.89 3.82 10.26
CA ASN A 30 7.82 4.06 11.36
C ASN A 30 8.95 5.02 10.95
N ILE A 31 9.54 4.80 9.77
CA ILE A 31 10.61 5.63 9.21
C ILE A 31 10.10 7.06 8.97
N LEU A 32 8.93 7.21 8.35
CA LEU A 32 8.33 8.51 8.06
C LEU A 32 8.10 9.33 9.34
N ILE A 33 7.57 8.69 10.38
CA ILE A 33 7.36 9.32 11.69
C ILE A 33 8.68 9.68 12.35
N SER A 34 9.67 8.79 12.29
CA SER A 34 10.99 9.01 12.90
C SER A 34 11.71 10.20 12.24
N TYR A 35 11.70 10.24 10.91
CA TYR A 35 12.30 11.32 10.12
C TYR A 35 11.65 12.68 10.39
N THR A 36 10.32 12.72 10.53
CA THR A 36 9.62 13.97 10.83
C THR A 36 9.78 14.41 12.28
N SER A 37 10.01 13.46 13.21
CA SER A 37 10.21 13.72 14.64
C SER A 37 11.62 14.22 14.97
N SER A 38 12.65 13.72 14.28
CA SER A 38 14.05 14.09 14.51
C SER A 38 14.41 15.49 14.02
N SER A 39 13.51 16.15 13.29
CA SER A 39 13.76 17.50 12.79
C SER A 39 13.70 18.57 13.90
N THR A 40 14.65 19.51 13.85
CA THR A 40 14.67 20.73 14.67
C THR A 40 13.62 21.76 14.24
N ASN A 41 13.03 21.59 13.06
CA ASN A 41 12.02 22.51 12.54
C ASN A 41 10.66 22.27 13.23
N ILE A 42 10.12 23.31 13.90
CA ILE A 42 8.86 23.27 14.65
C ILE A 42 7.68 22.81 13.77
N ILE A 43 7.67 23.18 12.49
CA ILE A 43 6.63 22.77 11.53
C ILE A 43 6.68 21.25 11.31
N LYS A 44 7.89 20.68 11.18
CA LYS A 44 8.07 19.22 11.02
C LYS A 44 7.70 18.46 12.29
N ARG A 45 7.95 19.01 13.49
CA ARG A 45 7.50 18.43 14.77
C ARG A 45 5.98 18.40 14.92
N LYS A 46 5.28 19.47 14.52
CA LYS A 46 3.80 19.47 14.49
C LYS A 46 3.27 18.41 13.51
N LYS A 47 3.89 18.27 12.33
CA LYS A 47 3.56 17.22 11.36
C LYS A 47 3.78 15.81 11.92
N SER A 48 4.85 15.56 12.68
CA SER A 48 5.08 14.26 13.33
C SER A 48 3.93 13.85 14.26
N LYS A 49 3.42 14.76 15.11
CA LYS A 49 2.28 14.48 15.98
C LYS A 49 1.03 14.10 15.19
N TYR A 50 0.80 14.77 14.06
CA TYR A 50 -0.31 14.48 13.15
C TYR A 50 -0.13 13.14 12.44
N LEU A 51 1.06 12.87 11.88
CA LEU A 51 1.37 11.62 11.18
C LEU A 51 1.26 10.38 12.08
N LYS A 52 1.56 10.49 13.37
CA LYS A 52 1.36 9.39 14.33
C LYS A 52 -0.11 8.96 14.49
N ASN A 53 -1.03 9.88 14.21
CA ASN A 53 -2.47 9.64 14.32
C ASN A 53 -3.11 9.26 12.98
N LEU A 54 -2.37 9.33 11.87
CA LEU A 54 -2.89 8.96 10.57
C LEU A 54 -2.67 7.48 10.28
N PRO A 55 -3.67 6.81 9.68
CA PRO A 55 -3.45 5.51 9.09
C PRO A 55 -2.68 5.64 7.76
N LEU A 56 -2.15 4.53 7.25
CA LEU A 56 -1.43 4.46 5.99
C LEU A 56 -2.06 3.41 5.07
N ILE A 57 -2.21 3.75 3.79
CA ILE A 57 -2.48 2.79 2.73
C ILE A 57 -1.20 2.64 1.90
N LEU A 58 -0.74 1.41 1.72
CA LEU A 58 0.33 1.08 0.76
C LEU A 58 -0.30 0.36 -0.43
N ILE A 59 0.08 0.79 -1.64
CA ILE A 59 -0.24 0.12 -2.90
C ILE A 59 1.11 -0.25 -3.53
N ALA A 60 1.27 -1.51 -3.90
CA ALA A 60 2.51 -1.98 -4.51
C ALA A 60 2.25 -3.07 -5.57
N PRO A 61 3.11 -3.20 -6.59
CA PRO A 61 3.02 -4.31 -7.53
C PRO A 61 3.10 -5.67 -6.83
N TYR A 62 2.23 -6.60 -7.24
CA TYR A 62 2.13 -7.95 -6.69
C TYR A 62 2.22 -8.99 -7.81
N SER A 63 3.14 -9.95 -7.67
CA SER A 63 3.30 -11.03 -8.64
C SER A 63 2.78 -12.34 -8.06
N LEU A 64 1.65 -12.81 -8.59
CA LEU A 64 1.08 -14.13 -8.28
C LEU A 64 1.59 -15.22 -9.23
N THR A 65 1.85 -14.86 -10.49
CA THR A 65 2.28 -15.78 -11.55
C THR A 65 2.99 -15.01 -12.65
N ASN A 66 3.99 -15.61 -13.30
CA ASN A 66 4.74 -15.11 -14.47
C ASN A 66 3.88 -14.93 -15.75
N LYS A 67 2.56 -14.72 -15.64
CA LYS A 67 1.70 -14.44 -16.79
C LYS A 67 1.60 -12.93 -16.94
N GLU A 68 2.37 -12.42 -17.90
CA GLU A 68 2.68 -11.00 -18.16
C GLU A 68 1.48 -10.10 -18.53
N HIS A 69 0.24 -10.58 -18.45
CA HIS A 69 -0.90 -9.88 -19.06
C HIS A 69 -1.75 -9.05 -18.10
N GLU A 70 -1.66 -9.25 -16.78
CA GLU A 70 -2.42 -8.44 -15.81
C GLU A 70 -1.51 -7.91 -14.69
N LEU A 71 -1.36 -6.58 -14.64
CA LEU A 71 -0.70 -5.90 -13.53
C LEU A 71 -1.63 -5.89 -12.31
N ILE A 72 -1.30 -6.74 -11.34
CA ILE A 72 -2.00 -6.84 -10.06
C ILE A 72 -1.20 -6.06 -9.02
N GLU A 73 -1.91 -5.29 -8.21
CA GLU A 73 -1.38 -4.58 -7.06
C GLU A 73 -1.91 -5.21 -5.78
N ILE A 74 -1.06 -5.25 -4.76
CA ILE A 74 -1.46 -5.52 -3.39
C ILE A 74 -1.72 -4.18 -2.70
N VAL A 75 -2.87 -4.08 -2.04
CA VAL A 75 -3.27 -2.91 -1.25
C VAL A 75 -3.31 -3.32 0.22
N VAL A 76 -2.61 -2.57 1.06
CA VAL A 76 -2.50 -2.82 2.50
C VAL A 76 -2.89 -1.58 3.28
N GLY A 77 -3.88 -1.71 4.15
CA GLY A 77 -4.24 -0.73 5.15
C GLY A 77 -3.55 -1.00 6.48
N VAL A 78 -2.74 -0.05 6.94
CA VAL A 78 -2.04 -0.09 8.23
C VAL A 78 -2.63 0.95 9.17
N PRO A 79 -3.11 0.55 10.38
CA PRO A 79 -3.70 1.49 11.32
C PRO A 79 -2.66 2.51 11.81
N SER A 80 -3.16 3.60 12.37
CA SER A 80 -2.30 4.63 12.94
C SER A 80 -1.43 4.08 14.08
N PHE A 81 -0.35 4.77 14.39
CA PHE A 81 0.61 4.31 15.39
C PHE A 81 0.02 4.21 16.79
N ASN A 82 -0.90 5.12 17.11
CA ASN A 82 -1.52 5.23 18.42
C ASN A 82 -2.78 4.37 18.58
N ASN A 83 -3.31 3.79 17.48
CA ASN A 83 -4.54 3.00 17.51
C ASN A 83 -4.33 1.61 16.89
N ILE A 84 -3.49 0.79 17.53
CA ILE A 84 -3.10 -0.53 17.03
C ILE A 84 -4.23 -1.57 17.23
N MET A 85 -5.15 -1.33 18.17
CA MET A 85 -6.16 -2.31 18.62
C MET A 85 -7.31 -2.53 17.62
N MET A 86 -7.57 -1.59 16.69
CA MET A 86 -8.65 -1.73 15.71
C MET A 86 -8.20 -1.27 14.32
N ASN A 87 -7.98 -2.23 13.42
CA ASN A 87 -7.76 -1.93 12.01
C ASN A 87 -9.12 -1.76 11.31
N SER A 88 -9.54 -0.51 11.08
CA SER A 88 -10.81 -0.20 10.40
C SER A 88 -10.76 -0.41 8.89
N PHE A 89 -9.59 -0.71 8.31
CA PHE A 89 -9.44 -0.83 6.86
C PHE A 89 -10.19 -2.00 6.26
N SER A 90 -10.43 -3.08 7.00
CA SER A 90 -11.27 -4.18 6.52
C SER A 90 -12.65 -3.66 6.07
N THR A 91 -13.36 -2.97 6.97
CA THR A 91 -14.68 -2.40 6.67
C THR A 91 -14.63 -1.31 5.60
N LEU A 92 -13.60 -0.45 5.63
CA LEU A 92 -13.44 0.63 4.65
C LEU A 92 -13.21 0.06 3.24
N PHE A 93 -12.33 -0.93 3.12
CA PHE A 93 -12.02 -1.57 1.85
C PHE A 93 -13.21 -2.34 1.30
N GLU A 94 -13.94 -3.09 2.12
CA GLU A 94 -15.18 -3.74 1.69
C GLU A 94 -16.23 -2.74 1.21
N THR A 95 -16.33 -1.58 1.88
CA THR A 95 -17.29 -0.53 1.50
C THR A 95 -16.91 0.12 0.16
N ALA A 96 -15.64 0.43 -0.03
CA ALA A 96 -15.12 0.94 -1.30
C ALA A 96 -15.31 -0.07 -2.43
N ASP A 97 -15.02 -1.34 -2.18
CA ASP A 97 -15.18 -2.41 -3.15
C ASP A 97 -16.62 -2.52 -3.66
N ARG A 98 -17.60 -2.49 -2.75
CA ARG A 98 -19.03 -2.48 -3.09
C ARG A 98 -19.41 -1.28 -3.97
N ARG A 99 -18.86 -0.10 -3.70
CA ARG A 99 -19.09 1.12 -4.52
C ARG A 99 -18.45 1.01 -5.90
N CYS A 100 -17.37 0.24 -6.02
CA CYS A 100 -16.64 0.07 -7.27
C CYS A 100 -17.14 -1.09 -8.13
N GLY A 101 -18.05 -1.93 -7.62
CA GLY A 101 -18.60 -3.08 -8.34
C GLY A 101 -17.83 -4.38 -8.10
N ASN A 102 -17.26 -4.56 -6.90
CA ASN A 102 -16.53 -5.75 -6.48
C ASN A 102 -15.28 -6.05 -7.33
N VAL A 103 -14.41 -5.04 -7.44
CA VAL A 103 -13.17 -5.07 -8.25
C VAL A 103 -11.96 -5.57 -7.47
N ALA A 104 -12.03 -5.57 -6.14
CA ALA A 104 -10.99 -6.05 -5.24
C ALA A 104 -11.19 -7.55 -4.94
N LYS A 105 -10.07 -8.25 -4.69
CA LYS A 105 -10.06 -9.63 -4.22
C LYS A 105 -9.51 -9.70 -2.80
N PHE A 106 -10.37 -10.05 -1.85
CA PHE A 106 -10.02 -10.32 -0.45
C PHE A 106 -9.60 -11.78 -0.29
N VAL A 107 -8.40 -12.11 -0.75
CA VAL A 107 -7.87 -13.49 -0.72
C VAL A 107 -7.13 -13.83 0.57
N PHE A 108 -6.97 -12.86 1.46
CA PHE A 108 -6.24 -12.98 2.70
C PHE A 108 -7.19 -13.02 3.89
N PHE A 109 -6.79 -13.67 4.98
CA PHE A 109 -7.57 -13.71 6.21
C PHE A 109 -7.80 -12.31 6.80
N ASP A 110 -6.81 -11.42 6.66
CA ASP A 110 -6.94 -10.02 7.05
C ASP A 110 -7.48 -9.20 5.88
N HIS A 111 -8.72 -8.74 6.00
CA HIS A 111 -9.40 -7.93 4.98
C HIS A 111 -8.85 -6.50 4.87
N SER A 112 -7.91 -6.09 5.74
CA SER A 112 -7.12 -4.88 5.48
C SER A 112 -6.05 -5.10 4.40
N VAL A 113 -5.98 -6.30 3.81
CA VAL A 113 -5.12 -6.62 2.69
C VAL A 113 -5.98 -7.17 1.56
N LEU A 114 -5.81 -6.61 0.36
CA LEU A 114 -6.54 -7.04 -0.83
C LEU A 114 -5.65 -6.99 -2.07
N LEU A 115 -6.14 -7.63 -3.13
CA LEU A 115 -5.57 -7.52 -4.46
C LEU A 115 -6.48 -6.69 -5.35
N LEU A 116 -5.88 -5.84 -6.17
CA LEU A 116 -6.58 -4.95 -7.08
C LEU A 116 -5.87 -4.96 -8.44
N GLN A 117 -6.61 -5.00 -9.53
CA GLN A 117 -6.00 -4.77 -10.85
C GLN A 117 -5.66 -3.27 -10.99
N GLU A 118 -4.51 -2.94 -11.56
CA GLU A 118 -4.04 -1.55 -11.65
C GLU A 118 -5.09 -0.62 -12.30
N GLN A 119 -5.81 -1.11 -13.31
CA GLN A 119 -6.86 -0.36 -14.01
C GLN A 119 -8.01 0.12 -13.09
N HIS A 120 -8.20 -0.53 -11.94
CA HIS A 120 -9.23 -0.17 -10.97
C HIS A 120 -8.69 0.67 -9.80
N ARG A 121 -7.36 0.90 -9.71
CA ARG A 121 -6.70 1.64 -8.63
C ARG A 121 -7.37 2.98 -8.35
N GLN A 122 -7.46 3.84 -9.37
CA GLN A 122 -7.97 5.20 -9.16
C GLN A 122 -9.41 5.20 -8.67
N LYS A 123 -10.28 4.42 -9.32
CA LYS A 123 -11.69 4.29 -8.94
C LYS A 123 -11.86 3.80 -7.51
N PHE A 124 -11.04 2.84 -7.08
CA PHE A 124 -11.07 2.30 -5.72
C PHE A 124 -10.63 3.33 -4.69
N ILE A 125 -9.56 4.07 -4.97
CA ILE A 125 -9.05 5.14 -4.10
C ILE A 125 -10.03 6.31 -3.99
N ASP A 126 -10.72 6.66 -5.08
CA ASP A 126 -11.74 7.72 -5.05
C ASP A 126 -12.99 7.32 -4.25
N ALA A 127 -13.24 6.01 -4.09
CA ALA A 127 -14.39 5.49 -3.35
C ALA A 127 -14.13 5.30 -1.85
N LEU A 128 -12.85 5.34 -1.44
CA LEU A 128 -12.36 5.24 -0.05
C LEU A 128 -12.47 6.56 0.71
#